data_AF-A0A1L7NKH8-F1
#
_entry.id   AF-A0A1L7NKH8-F1
#
_cell.length_a   1.000
_cell.length_b   1.000
_cell.length_c   1.000
_cell.angle_alpha   90.00
_cell.angle_beta   90.00
_cell.angle_gamma   90.00
#
_symmetry.space_group_name_H-M   'P 1'
#
loop_
_entity.id
_entity.type
_entity.pdbx_description
1 polymer ?
#
loop_
_entity_poly.entity_id
_entity_poly.type
_entity_poly.pdbx_seq_one_letter_code
_entity_poly.pdbx_strand_id
1 'polypeptide(L)'
;MSIALNGVENTEGKNMNSLIHLTDFSLQAGVDYKEKDILKYGLNGWRLYNQSALVKIQEDPEKPEQGSVLRFGSSGSEGPLRPGIIMYKVISGFPPGYKLKFAMTARRQGAYNQPRLSFHYNGTILKTGFHLKDDYDNYFGEFTVRDDVTILAIENSITETSGNDFFISKLEIRPQGVGEISDEG
;
A
#
# COMPACT_ATOMS: atom_id res chain seq x y z
N MET A 1 -37.12 -49.68 -11.65
CA MET A 1 -36.38 -49.09 -12.78
C MET A 1 -35.68 -47.86 -12.21
N SER A 2 -34.39 -47.99 -11.91
CA SER A 2 -33.60 -47.01 -11.17
C SER A 2 -32.80 -46.17 -12.17
N ILE A 3 -32.94 -44.86 -12.12
CA ILE A 3 -32.09 -43.94 -12.88
C ILE A 3 -31.17 -43.28 -11.86
N ALA A 4 -29.90 -43.68 -11.91
CA ALA A 4 -28.83 -43.06 -11.13
C ALA A 4 -28.61 -41.64 -11.66
N LEU A 5 -28.75 -40.63 -10.79
CA LEU A 5 -28.26 -39.29 -11.04
C LEU A 5 -26.76 -39.30 -10.76
N ASN A 6 -25.98 -39.28 -11.84
CA ASN A 6 -24.53 -39.14 -11.79
C ASN A 6 -24.14 -37.84 -11.09
N GLY A 7 -23.11 -37.94 -10.25
CA GLY A 7 -22.59 -36.89 -9.43
C GLY A 7 -22.23 -35.64 -10.22
N VAL A 8 -22.73 -34.51 -9.74
CA VAL A 8 -22.12 -33.21 -10.02
C VAL A 8 -20.91 -33.12 -9.11
N GLU A 9 -19.75 -33.53 -9.62
CA GLU A 9 -18.47 -33.12 -9.03
C GLU A 9 -18.37 -31.60 -9.19
N ASN A 10 -18.71 -30.88 -8.13
CA ASN A 10 -18.36 -29.47 -7.97
C ASN A 10 -16.84 -29.37 -7.82
N THR A 11 -16.12 -29.41 -8.93
CA THR A 11 -14.76 -28.87 -9.02
C THR A 11 -14.84 -27.35 -9.11
N GLU A 12 -15.27 -26.70 -8.02
CA GLU A 12 -14.93 -25.29 -7.80
C GLU A 12 -13.46 -25.20 -7.40
N GLY A 13 -12.57 -25.43 -8.38
CA GLY A 13 -11.23 -24.86 -8.36
C GLY A 13 -11.34 -23.35 -8.55
N LYS A 14 -11.82 -22.64 -7.52
CA LYS A 14 -11.77 -21.18 -7.47
C LYS A 14 -10.30 -20.78 -7.38
N ASN A 15 -9.75 -20.38 -8.53
CA ASN A 15 -8.62 -19.46 -8.62
C ASN A 15 -8.96 -18.18 -7.83
N MET A 16 -8.79 -18.19 -6.51
CA MET A 16 -8.87 -16.98 -5.68
C MET A 16 -7.53 -16.24 -5.75
N ASN A 17 -7.25 -15.67 -6.92
CA ASN A 17 -6.35 -14.52 -7.01
C ASN A 17 -7.13 -13.24 -6.62
N SER A 18 -7.99 -13.33 -5.60
CA SER A 18 -8.98 -12.30 -5.25
C SER A 18 -8.29 -11.20 -4.47
N LEU A 19 -8.17 -10.03 -5.10
CA LEU A 19 -7.75 -8.80 -4.48
C LEU A 19 -8.65 -8.48 -3.26
N ILE A 20 -8.06 -8.36 -2.08
CA ILE A 20 -8.77 -8.04 -0.84
C ILE A 20 -9.00 -6.54 -0.73
N HIS A 21 -7.99 -5.75 -1.11
CA HIS A 21 -8.07 -4.30 -1.07
C HIS A 21 -7.25 -3.70 -2.20
N LEU A 22 -7.79 -2.66 -2.83
CA LEU A 22 -7.10 -1.85 -3.82
C LEU A 22 -7.35 -0.38 -3.55
N THR A 23 -6.29 0.39 -3.48
CA THR A 23 -6.34 1.85 -3.61
C THR A 23 -5.45 2.23 -4.77
N ASP A 24 -6.07 2.64 -5.86
CA ASP A 24 -5.39 3.16 -7.05
C ASP A 24 -5.66 4.66 -7.11
N PHE A 25 -4.63 5.46 -6.92
CA PHE A 25 -4.77 6.92 -6.89
C PHE A 25 -4.99 7.50 -8.28
N SER A 26 -4.58 6.80 -9.35
CA SER A 26 -4.76 7.28 -10.73
C SER A 26 -6.24 7.44 -11.10
N LEU A 27 -7.12 6.67 -10.45
CA LEU A 27 -8.57 6.74 -10.61
C LEU A 27 -9.20 8.01 -10.00
N GLN A 28 -8.42 8.81 -9.26
CA GLN A 28 -8.86 10.07 -8.66
C GLN A 28 -8.48 11.29 -9.54
N ALA A 29 -8.57 11.12 -10.85
CA ALA A 29 -8.11 12.10 -11.84
C ALA A 29 -8.71 13.50 -11.61
N GLY A 30 -7.87 14.53 -11.72
CA GLY A 30 -8.30 15.93 -11.78
C GLY A 30 -8.65 16.59 -10.45
N VAL A 31 -8.30 16.01 -9.30
CA VAL A 31 -8.58 16.61 -7.99
C VAL A 31 -7.30 16.82 -7.17
N ASP A 32 -6.94 18.08 -6.92
CA ASP A 32 -5.92 18.47 -5.94
C ASP A 32 -6.54 18.43 -4.53
N TYR A 33 -6.52 17.25 -3.90
CA TYR A 33 -6.94 17.12 -2.51
C TYR A 33 -5.81 17.54 -1.60
N LYS A 34 -6.08 18.54 -0.76
CA LYS A 34 -5.16 18.93 0.32
C LYS A 34 -5.36 18.02 1.52
N GLU A 35 -4.40 18.03 2.44
CA GLU A 35 -4.44 17.25 3.69
C GLU A 35 -5.81 17.32 4.40
N LYS A 36 -6.43 18.50 4.51
CA LYS A 36 -7.75 18.67 5.15
C LYS A 36 -8.85 17.85 4.47
N ASP A 37 -8.83 17.78 3.15
CA ASP A 37 -9.79 17.00 2.38
C ASP A 37 -9.50 15.51 2.52
N ILE A 38 -8.23 15.12 2.52
CA ILE A 38 -7.80 13.74 2.76
C ILE A 38 -8.23 13.24 4.15
N LEU A 39 -8.07 14.07 5.18
CA LEU A 39 -8.52 13.76 6.53
C LEU A 39 -10.05 13.66 6.64
N LYS A 40 -10.79 14.42 5.83
CA LYS A 40 -12.25 14.43 5.81
C LYS A 40 -12.85 13.27 5.03
N TYR A 41 -12.31 12.98 3.85
CA TYR A 41 -12.87 11.99 2.91
C TYR A 41 -12.20 10.61 3.02
N GLY A 42 -11.03 10.54 3.66
CA GLY A 42 -10.27 9.31 3.86
C GLY A 42 -9.57 8.81 2.60
N LEU A 43 -8.68 7.83 2.76
CA LEU A 43 -7.88 7.25 1.69
C LEU A 43 -8.31 5.81 1.41
N ASN A 44 -9.60 5.61 1.09
CA ASN A 44 -10.17 4.28 0.87
C ASN A 44 -9.85 3.29 2.04
N GLY A 45 -10.15 3.73 3.26
CA GLY A 45 -9.90 2.96 4.48
C GLY A 45 -8.46 3.01 5.00
N TRP A 46 -7.53 3.66 4.30
CA TRP A 46 -6.26 4.10 4.88
C TRP A 46 -6.44 5.39 5.68
N ARG A 47 -5.66 5.52 6.75
CA ARG A 47 -5.66 6.67 7.66
C ARG A 47 -4.25 7.23 7.77
N LEU A 48 -4.13 8.56 7.70
CA LEU A 48 -2.89 9.25 7.99
C LEU A 48 -2.63 9.21 9.50
N TYR A 49 -1.37 9.05 9.88
CA TYR A 49 -0.94 9.07 11.29
C TYR A 49 0.15 10.12 11.48
N ASN A 50 -0.06 11.01 12.44
CA ASN A 50 0.94 11.96 12.94
C ASN A 50 1.71 12.72 11.84
N GLN A 51 1.00 13.40 10.94
CA GLN A 51 1.63 14.09 9.81
C GLN A 51 1.71 15.61 10.05
N SER A 52 2.93 16.12 9.95
CA SER A 52 3.27 17.53 9.69
C SER A 52 3.78 17.70 8.25
N ALA A 53 3.61 16.67 7.41
CA ALA A 53 4.04 16.66 6.02
C ALA A 53 2.90 17.09 5.10
N LEU A 54 3.23 17.79 4.02
CA LEU A 54 2.28 18.32 3.03
C LEU A 54 1.72 17.18 2.17
N VAL A 55 0.82 16.37 2.74
CA VAL A 55 0.15 15.27 2.03
C VAL A 55 -0.88 15.83 1.07
N LYS A 56 -0.78 15.40 -0.19
CA LYS A 56 -1.71 15.80 -1.25
C LYS A 56 -1.99 14.66 -2.21
N ILE A 57 -3.16 14.67 -2.83
CA ILE A 57 -3.41 13.87 -4.03
C ILE A 57 -3.33 14.83 -5.20
N GLN A 58 -2.43 14.55 -6.14
CA GLN A 58 -2.12 15.42 -7.27
C GLN A 58 -1.53 14.59 -8.41
N GLU A 59 -1.39 15.15 -9.61
CA GLU A 59 -0.58 14.52 -10.66
C GLU A 59 0.92 14.54 -10.28
N ASP A 60 1.66 13.51 -10.70
CA ASP A 60 3.12 13.49 -10.59
C ASP A 60 3.71 14.43 -11.66
N PRO A 61 4.40 15.52 -11.27
CA PRO A 61 4.90 16.51 -12.22
C PRO A 61 5.99 15.97 -13.16
N GLU A 62 6.67 14.88 -12.78
CA GLU A 62 7.73 14.26 -13.58
C GLU A 62 7.25 13.02 -14.34
N LYS A 63 6.06 12.49 -14.01
CA LYS A 63 5.46 11.27 -14.58
C LYS A 63 3.94 11.43 -14.77
N PRO A 64 3.47 12.42 -15.56
CA PRO A 64 2.04 12.73 -15.69
C PRO A 64 1.20 11.57 -16.23
N GLU A 65 1.81 10.64 -16.98
CA GLU A 65 1.17 9.42 -17.48
C GLU A 65 0.67 8.49 -16.36
N GLN A 66 1.18 8.64 -15.13
CA GLN A 66 0.72 7.88 -13.96
C GLN A 66 -0.64 8.36 -13.44
N GLY A 67 -1.09 9.55 -13.84
CA GLY A 67 -2.29 10.21 -13.32
C GLY A 67 -2.09 10.73 -11.89
N SER A 68 -3.20 10.79 -11.14
CA SER A 68 -3.19 11.23 -9.74
C SER A 68 -2.42 10.25 -8.84
N VAL A 69 -1.65 10.79 -7.89
CA VAL A 69 -0.81 10.06 -6.92
C VAL A 69 -0.91 10.70 -5.54
N LEU A 70 -0.70 9.90 -4.49
CA LEU A 70 -0.57 10.40 -3.13
C LEU A 70 0.87 10.86 -2.89
N ARG A 71 1.06 12.17 -2.76
CA ARG A 71 2.34 12.80 -2.47
C ARG A 71 2.55 12.95 -0.98
N PHE A 72 3.73 12.58 -0.50
CA PHE A 72 4.27 12.99 0.79
C PHE A 72 5.43 13.96 0.55
N GLY A 73 5.25 15.23 0.95
CA GLY A 73 6.25 16.28 0.72
C GLY A 73 6.84 16.84 2.01
N SER A 74 8.13 17.16 1.96
CA SER A 74 8.94 17.84 3.00
C SER A 74 9.28 19.29 2.62
N SER A 75 8.98 19.72 1.38
CA SER A 75 9.29 21.06 0.89
C SER A 75 8.26 22.10 1.37
N GLY A 76 8.48 22.71 2.54
CA GLY A 76 7.67 23.84 3.02
C GLY A 76 7.87 24.13 4.51
N SER A 77 7.49 25.34 4.93
CA SER A 77 7.60 25.91 6.28
C SER A 77 6.91 25.13 7.42
N GLU A 78 6.37 23.95 7.15
CA GLU A 78 5.58 23.14 8.09
C GLU A 78 6.36 21.94 8.67
N GLY A 79 7.63 21.79 8.30
CA GLY A 79 8.58 20.89 8.95
C GLY A 79 8.75 19.54 8.23
N PRO A 80 9.77 18.76 8.63
CA PRO A 80 10.11 17.53 7.94
C PRO A 80 9.09 16.42 8.13
N LEU A 81 9.05 15.50 7.16
CA LEU A 81 8.46 14.19 7.38
C LEU A 81 9.24 13.49 8.51
N ARG A 82 8.61 13.40 9.68
CA ARG A 82 9.22 12.83 10.88
C ARG A 82 9.30 11.31 10.80
N PRO A 83 10.18 10.67 11.59
CA PRO A 83 10.14 9.23 11.79
C PRO A 83 8.83 8.82 12.43
N GLY A 84 8.39 7.61 12.07
CA GLY A 84 7.20 6.98 12.62
C GLY A 84 6.18 6.62 11.55
N ILE A 85 5.06 6.08 12.01
CA ILE A 85 3.97 5.65 11.13
C ILE A 85 3.45 6.88 10.39
N ILE A 86 3.44 6.81 9.07
CA ILE A 86 2.93 7.87 8.19
C ILE A 86 1.48 7.61 7.80
N MET A 87 1.13 6.34 7.65
CA MET A 87 -0.19 5.90 7.22
C MET A 87 -0.40 4.46 7.68
N TYR A 88 -1.65 4.12 7.99
CA TYR A 88 -2.02 2.77 8.38
C TYR A 88 -3.41 2.38 7.91
N LYS A 89 -3.66 1.08 7.86
CA LYS A 89 -4.96 0.49 7.58
C LYS A 89 -5.26 -0.58 8.62
N VAL A 90 -6.49 -0.53 9.13
CA VAL A 90 -7.04 -1.61 9.92
C VAL A 90 -7.61 -2.67 8.98
N ILE A 91 -7.17 -3.91 9.14
CA ILE A 91 -7.61 -5.09 8.40
C ILE A 91 -8.30 -6.01 9.40
N SER A 92 -9.52 -6.42 9.11
CA SER A 92 -10.32 -7.31 9.96
C SER A 92 -11.10 -8.31 9.11
N GLY A 93 -11.64 -9.35 9.74
CA GLY A 93 -12.47 -10.36 9.07
C GLY A 93 -11.68 -11.49 8.40
N PHE A 94 -10.39 -11.63 8.75
CA PHE A 94 -9.56 -12.77 8.35
C PHE A 94 -9.25 -13.61 9.59
N PRO A 95 -9.41 -14.94 9.51
CA PRO A 95 -9.08 -15.81 10.64
C PRO A 95 -7.56 -15.84 10.89
N PRO A 96 -7.12 -16.05 12.14
CA PRO A 96 -5.72 -16.35 12.44
C PRO A 96 -5.18 -17.49 11.57
N GLY A 97 -3.95 -17.35 11.09
CA GLY A 97 -3.30 -18.28 10.15
C GLY A 97 -3.48 -17.93 8.67
N TYR A 98 -4.38 -17.00 8.33
CA TYR A 98 -4.55 -16.56 6.94
C TYR A 98 -3.33 -15.76 6.47
N LYS A 99 -2.79 -16.12 5.30
CA LYS A 99 -1.57 -15.53 4.76
C LYS A 99 -1.90 -14.43 3.77
N LEU A 100 -1.32 -13.25 3.96
CA LEU A 100 -1.58 -12.05 3.17
C LEU A 100 -0.29 -11.44 2.64
N LYS A 101 -0.40 -10.76 1.50
CA LYS A 101 0.64 -9.95 0.88
C LYS A 101 0.13 -8.53 0.71
N PHE A 102 0.88 -7.58 1.26
CA PHE A 102 0.75 -6.16 0.99
C PHE A 102 1.71 -5.76 -0.13
N ALA A 103 1.25 -4.93 -1.07
CA ALA A 103 2.08 -4.30 -2.08
C ALA A 103 1.80 -2.79 -2.18
N MET A 104 2.85 -2.02 -2.46
CA MET A 104 2.84 -0.58 -2.65
C MET A 104 3.63 -0.26 -3.91
N THR A 105 3.03 0.51 -4.82
CA THR A 105 3.72 1.07 -5.98
C THR A 105 4.08 2.52 -5.68
N ALA A 106 5.37 2.82 -5.66
CA ALA A 106 5.88 4.13 -5.23
C ALA A 106 7.19 4.50 -5.92
N ARG A 107 7.51 5.79 -5.90
CA ARG A 107 8.82 6.33 -6.31
C ARG A 107 9.23 7.49 -5.42
N ARG A 108 10.53 7.80 -5.34
CA ARG A 108 11.02 9.03 -4.69
C ARG A 108 10.86 10.24 -5.60
N GLN A 109 10.82 11.42 -5.01
CA GLN A 109 10.91 12.70 -5.70
C GLN A 109 12.22 13.40 -5.31
N GLY A 110 13.03 13.74 -6.30
CA GLY A 110 14.27 14.50 -6.10
C GLY A 110 15.50 13.67 -5.72
N ALA A 111 16.66 14.32 -5.79
CA ALA A 111 17.97 13.66 -5.78
C ALA A 111 18.63 13.56 -4.41
N TYR A 112 18.28 14.44 -3.45
CA TYR A 112 19.14 14.72 -2.29
C TYR A 112 19.01 13.69 -1.16
N ASN A 113 17.80 13.42 -0.67
CA ASN A 113 17.58 12.49 0.45
C ASN A 113 16.63 11.38 0.02
N GLN A 114 17.03 10.13 0.24
CA GLN A 114 16.17 9.01 -0.12
C GLN A 114 15.22 8.69 1.05
N PRO A 115 13.89 8.70 0.83
CA PRO A 115 12.96 8.24 1.84
C PRO A 115 13.26 6.79 2.18
N ARG A 116 13.29 6.49 3.48
CA ARG A 116 13.55 5.15 4.00
C ARG A 116 12.27 4.65 4.66
N LEU A 117 11.59 3.75 3.98
CA LEU A 117 10.30 3.25 4.43
C LEU A 117 10.40 1.85 5.04
N SER A 118 9.49 1.57 5.96
CA SER A 118 9.28 0.25 6.54
C SER A 118 7.81 -0.12 6.52
N PHE A 119 7.52 -1.41 6.39
CA PHE A 119 6.16 -1.95 6.52
C PHE A 119 6.04 -2.70 7.84
N HIS A 120 4.96 -2.48 8.55
CA HIS A 120 4.71 -3.06 9.86
C HIS A 120 3.33 -3.72 9.93
N TYR A 121 3.25 -4.83 10.66
CA TYR A 121 2.05 -5.60 10.98
C TYR A 121 1.97 -5.77 12.49
N ASN A 122 0.97 -5.17 13.16
CA ASN A 122 0.82 -5.23 14.62
C ASN A 122 2.17 -4.99 15.36
N GLY A 123 2.96 -3.99 14.90
CA GLY A 123 4.29 -3.66 15.43
C GLY A 123 5.45 -4.56 14.95
N THR A 124 5.17 -5.69 14.30
CA THR A 124 6.19 -6.55 13.66
C THR A 124 6.63 -5.97 12.33
N ILE A 125 7.93 -5.87 12.08
CA ILE A 125 8.46 -5.36 10.81
C ILE A 125 8.33 -6.43 9.72
N LEU A 126 7.66 -6.11 8.61
CA LEU A 126 7.52 -6.97 7.43
C LEU A 126 8.63 -6.74 6.41
N LYS A 127 9.01 -5.48 6.23
CA LYS A 127 10.10 -5.05 5.37
C LYS A 127 10.72 -3.82 6.02
N THR A 128 12.01 -3.85 6.29
CA THR A 128 12.70 -2.77 6.99
C THR A 128 13.47 -1.88 6.01
N GLY A 129 13.38 -0.57 6.22
CA GLY A 129 14.35 0.41 5.77
C GLY A 129 14.69 0.43 4.29
N PHE A 130 13.71 0.16 3.42
CA PHE A 130 13.94 0.11 1.99
C PHE A 130 13.92 1.51 1.37
N HIS A 131 14.74 1.68 0.34
CA HIS A 131 14.85 2.92 -0.42
C HIS A 131 13.91 2.90 -1.63
N LEU A 132 13.26 4.03 -1.89
CA LEU A 132 12.46 4.21 -3.10
C LEU A 132 13.34 4.51 -4.32
N LYS A 133 12.96 3.98 -5.48
CA LYS A 133 13.62 4.21 -6.77
C LYS A 133 13.12 5.50 -7.42
N ASP A 134 13.85 5.96 -8.43
CA ASP A 134 13.50 7.12 -9.25
C ASP A 134 12.25 6.88 -10.11
N ASP A 135 12.10 5.67 -10.63
CA ASP A 135 10.87 5.23 -11.30
C ASP A 135 9.96 4.46 -10.34
N TYR A 136 8.68 4.38 -10.71
CA TYR A 136 7.71 3.58 -9.96
C TYR A 136 8.14 2.11 -9.91
N ASP A 137 8.22 1.58 -8.69
CA ASP A 137 8.52 0.17 -8.44
C ASP A 137 7.58 -0.40 -7.38
N ASN A 138 7.50 -1.73 -7.33
CA ASN A 138 6.64 -2.46 -6.42
C ASN A 138 7.41 -2.92 -5.18
N TYR A 139 6.92 -2.48 -4.02
CA TYR A 139 7.43 -2.85 -2.71
C TYR A 139 6.39 -3.72 -2.01
N PHE A 140 6.79 -4.87 -1.47
CA PHE A 140 5.85 -5.79 -0.84
C PHE A 140 6.31 -6.28 0.52
N GLY A 141 5.35 -6.67 1.35
CA GLY A 141 5.54 -7.33 2.64
C GLY A 141 4.52 -8.43 2.82
N GLU A 142 4.95 -9.59 3.30
CA GLU A 142 4.08 -10.75 3.50
C GLU A 142 3.90 -10.99 5.00
N PHE A 143 2.68 -11.35 5.41
CA PHE A 143 2.35 -11.55 6.82
C PHE A 143 1.27 -12.60 7.00
N THR A 144 1.27 -13.23 8.17
CA THR A 144 0.21 -14.16 8.58
C THR A 144 -0.62 -13.49 9.64
N VAL A 145 -1.95 -13.47 9.46
CA VAL A 145 -2.90 -12.91 10.42
C VAL A 145 -2.78 -13.68 11.74
N ARG A 146 -2.59 -12.96 12.84
CA ARG A 146 -2.49 -13.51 14.21
C ARG A 146 -3.73 -13.22 15.05
N ASP A 147 -4.34 -12.06 14.81
CA ASP A 147 -5.45 -11.51 15.58
C ASP A 147 -6.60 -11.10 14.65
N ASP A 148 -7.82 -11.10 15.17
CA ASP A 148 -9.05 -10.71 14.44
C ASP A 148 -9.00 -9.29 13.86
N VAL A 149 -8.19 -8.43 14.48
CA VAL A 149 -7.92 -7.06 14.04
C VAL A 149 -6.41 -6.89 13.88
N THR A 150 -6.04 -6.48 12.68
CA THR A 150 -4.66 -6.25 12.27
C THR A 150 -4.48 -4.78 11.89
N ILE A 151 -3.35 -4.19 12.27
CA ILE A 151 -2.90 -2.90 11.77
C ILE A 151 -1.71 -3.13 10.83
N LEU A 152 -1.91 -2.79 9.56
CA LEU A 152 -0.85 -2.66 8.58
C LEU A 152 -0.43 -1.19 8.51
N ALA A 153 0.85 -0.91 8.70
CA ALA A 153 1.38 0.45 8.73
C ALA A 153 2.56 0.61 7.77
N ILE A 154 2.64 1.80 7.18
CA ILE A 154 3.82 2.30 6.47
C ILE A 154 4.49 3.30 7.41
N GLU A 155 5.76 3.10 7.66
CA GLU A 155 6.60 3.92 8.53
C GLU A 155 7.66 4.62 7.68
N ASN A 156 7.92 5.89 7.98
CA ASN A 156 9.18 6.53 7.59
C ASN A 156 10.18 6.33 8.73
N SER A 157 11.32 5.71 8.46
CA SER A 157 12.26 5.31 9.51
C SER A 157 13.38 6.34 9.78
N ILE A 158 13.39 7.49 9.09
CA ILE A 158 14.41 8.54 9.26
C ILE A 158 13.81 9.95 9.35
N THR A 159 14.44 10.83 10.13
CA THR A 159 14.13 12.27 10.11
C THR A 159 15.03 12.90 9.09
N GLU A 160 14.49 13.38 7.97
CA GLU A 160 15.28 14.19 7.03
C GLU A 160 14.61 15.54 6.84
N THR A 161 15.39 16.62 7.00
CA THR A 161 14.87 18.00 7.03
C THR A 161 14.39 18.51 5.68
N SER A 162 14.78 17.86 4.57
CA SER A 162 14.42 18.26 3.21
C SER A 162 14.67 17.15 2.20
N GLY A 163 13.87 17.11 1.14
CA GLY A 163 14.16 16.34 -0.07
C GLY A 163 13.95 14.84 0.04
N ASN A 164 13.19 14.37 1.04
CA ASN A 164 12.74 12.97 1.18
C ASN A 164 11.31 12.76 0.65
N ASP A 165 10.94 13.55 -0.36
CA ASP A 165 9.60 13.55 -0.94
C ASP A 165 9.38 12.25 -1.71
N PHE A 166 8.14 11.76 -1.75
CA PHE A 166 7.79 10.60 -2.53
C PHE A 166 6.33 10.57 -2.94
N PHE A 167 6.05 9.69 -3.90
CA PHE A 167 4.72 9.46 -4.44
C PHE A 167 4.34 8.00 -4.28
N ILE A 168 3.09 7.75 -3.89
CA ILE A 168 2.46 6.44 -3.91
C ILE A 168 1.35 6.49 -4.98
N SER A 169 1.43 5.61 -5.97
CA SER A 169 0.37 5.48 -6.99
C SER A 169 -0.64 4.39 -6.63
N LYS A 170 -0.21 3.33 -5.93
CA LYS A 170 -1.06 2.17 -5.66
C LYS A 170 -0.76 1.48 -4.34
N LEU A 171 -1.80 0.96 -3.69
CA LEU A 171 -1.74 0.13 -2.49
C LEU A 171 -2.66 -1.08 -2.64
N GLU A 172 -2.15 -2.28 -2.38
CA GLU A 172 -2.86 -3.54 -2.59
C GLU A 172 -2.69 -4.49 -1.40
N ILE A 173 -3.76 -5.21 -1.07
CA ILE A 173 -3.70 -6.37 -0.15
C ILE A 173 -4.35 -7.55 -0.86
N ARG A 174 -3.71 -8.72 -0.80
CA ARG A 174 -4.21 -9.97 -1.40
C ARG A 174 -3.78 -11.19 -0.58
N PRO A 175 -4.44 -12.34 -0.72
CA PRO A 175 -3.95 -13.60 -0.16
C PRO A 175 -2.56 -13.96 -0.68
N GLN A 176 -1.80 -14.73 0.11
CA GLN A 176 -0.56 -15.34 -0.35
C GLN A 176 -0.87 -16.66 -1.08
N GLY A 177 -0.65 -16.71 -2.40
CA GLY A 177 -0.78 -17.93 -3.24
C GLY A 177 -2.21 -18.22 -3.75
N VAL A 178 -2.39 -18.93 -4.86
CA VAL A 178 -1.59 -20.07 -5.36
C VAL A 178 -1.35 -19.98 -6.88
N GLY A 179 -0.09 -19.92 -7.32
CA GLY A 179 0.28 -19.96 -8.75
C GLY A 179 1.37 -18.94 -9.13
N GLU A 180 2.61 -19.15 -8.68
CA GLU A 180 3.73 -18.90 -9.61
C GLU A 180 3.78 -20.16 -10.47
N ILE A 181 3.24 -20.08 -11.69
CA ILE A 181 3.64 -21.04 -12.72
C ILE A 181 5.08 -20.64 -13.02
N SER A 182 6.03 -21.41 -12.50
CA SER A 182 7.35 -21.48 -13.13
C SER A 182 7.11 -21.99 -14.53
N ASP A 183 7.28 -21.14 -15.55
CA ASP A 183 7.52 -21.61 -16.91
C ASP A 183 8.91 -22.26 -16.93
N GLU A 184 8.99 -23.49 -16.43
CA GLU A 184 10.09 -24.41 -16.71
C GLU A 184 9.48 -25.74 -17.16
N GLY A 185 9.66 -26.02 -18.46
CA GLY A 185 9.24 -27.24 -19.15
C GLY A 185 9.26 -27.07 -20.65
#